data_AF-A0AAD7JDE3-F1
#
_entry.id   AF-A0AAD7JDE3-F1
#
_cell.length_a   1.000
_cell.length_b   1.000
_cell.length_c   1.000
_cell.angle_alpha   90.00
_cell.angle_beta   90.00
_cell.angle_gamma   90.00
#
_symmetry.space_group_name_H-M   'P 1'
#
loop_
_entity.id
_entity.type
_entity.pdbx_description
1 polymer ?
#
loop_
_entity_poly.entity_id
_entity_poly.type
_entity_poly.pdbx_seq_one_letter_code
_entity_poly.pdbx_strand_id
1 'polypeptide(L)'
;LPAEPKIFHGRDSELADILNLFRQGTPRIAILGAGGMGKTSLARTVVHHEEVTTKYNGNRFFVICDTASSKPELAGLIGAHLGMKPGEDLTRAVLQHFSSSPPSLLILDNLETVWEPTKSRQEIEEFLSLLTNIKSLALVITMRGAERPSKVQWTRPFLQPLPPLAQDAARKMFIDIADDKHPLEEVDQILGLTDNMPLPISLLAHLVDMEGCKEILSRWEVEKISLISDGSDRRSNLELSISLSLSSPRIASTPQAQNLLALLSMLPDGLSDVELKQTKFPITDILGCKATLLRTALAYTDDHKRLKVLVPIREYMGKLSPPTDEMIQPMFNHFHELLESYSGAVGTRLGTGPIGRITSNYTNIQNILQNGL
;
A
#
# COMPACT_ATOMS: atom_id res chain seq x y z
N LEU A 1 -24.36 2.63 -6.46
CA LEU A 1 -22.97 2.10 -6.49
C LEU A 1 -22.07 3.14 -7.14
N PRO A 2 -20.80 3.25 -6.74
CA PRO A 2 -19.83 4.07 -7.48
C PRO A 2 -19.62 3.56 -8.92
N ALA A 3 -19.14 4.42 -9.81
CA ALA A 3 -18.83 4.03 -11.19
C ALA A 3 -17.69 3.00 -11.25
N GLU A 4 -17.79 2.09 -12.22
CA GLU A 4 -16.74 1.13 -12.55
C GLU A 4 -15.48 1.86 -13.06
N PRO A 5 -14.26 1.43 -12.68
CA PRO A 5 -13.03 2.00 -13.23
C PRO A 5 -12.95 1.75 -14.73
N LYS A 6 -12.70 2.80 -15.52
CA LYS A 6 -12.57 2.69 -16.98
C LYS A 6 -11.20 2.17 -17.42
N ILE A 7 -10.17 2.50 -16.65
CA ILE A 7 -8.78 2.06 -16.88
C ILE A 7 -8.46 1.11 -15.71
N PHE A 8 -8.31 -0.17 -16.02
CA PHE A 8 -8.10 -1.22 -15.03
C PHE A 8 -7.24 -2.34 -15.62
N HIS A 9 -5.95 -2.36 -15.28
CA HIS A 9 -4.97 -3.31 -15.78
C HIS A 9 -4.24 -4.02 -14.65
N GLY A 10 -3.77 -5.25 -14.90
CA GLY A 10 -2.80 -5.95 -14.03
C GLY A 10 -3.32 -6.39 -12.68
N ARG A 11 -4.64 -6.63 -12.57
CA ARG A 11 -5.32 -7.13 -11.37
C ARG A 11 -6.16 -8.38 -11.65
N ASP A 12 -5.93 -9.03 -12.77
CA ASP A 12 -6.70 -10.19 -13.22
C ASP A 12 -6.56 -11.37 -12.24
N SER A 13 -5.36 -11.59 -11.71
CA SER A 13 -5.08 -12.62 -10.70
C SER A 13 -5.87 -12.38 -9.41
N GLU A 14 -5.79 -11.16 -8.87
CA GLU A 14 -6.45 -10.81 -7.61
C GLU A 14 -7.96 -10.78 -7.77
N LEU A 15 -8.46 -10.32 -8.92
CA LEU A 15 -9.88 -10.41 -9.25
C LEU A 15 -10.33 -11.87 -9.33
N ALA A 16 -9.59 -12.74 -10.03
CA ALA A 16 -9.92 -14.16 -10.12
C ALA A 16 -9.92 -14.84 -8.74
N ASP A 17 -8.96 -14.53 -7.88
CA ASP A 17 -8.91 -15.02 -6.50
C ASP A 17 -10.12 -14.58 -5.70
N ILE A 18 -10.50 -13.30 -5.78
CA ILE A 18 -11.70 -12.78 -5.11
C ILE A 18 -12.96 -13.49 -5.62
N LEU A 19 -13.11 -13.65 -6.94
CA LEU A 19 -14.26 -14.31 -7.55
C LEU A 19 -14.35 -15.79 -7.15
N ASN A 20 -13.21 -16.48 -7.04
CA ASN A 20 -13.16 -17.84 -6.50
C ASN A 20 -13.73 -17.91 -5.08
N LEU A 21 -13.44 -16.93 -4.22
CA LEU A 21 -14.04 -16.86 -2.87
C LEU A 21 -15.56 -16.63 -2.91
N PHE A 22 -16.05 -15.83 -3.86
CA PHE A 22 -17.49 -15.62 -4.07
C PHE A 22 -18.21 -16.88 -4.57
N ARG A 23 -17.56 -17.70 -5.39
CA ARG A 23 -18.10 -18.99 -5.87
C ARG A 23 -18.25 -20.00 -4.72
N GLN A 24 -17.36 -19.95 -3.73
CA GLN A 24 -17.36 -20.87 -2.58
C GLN A 24 -18.43 -20.58 -1.52
N GLY A 25 -19.04 -19.39 -1.53
CA GLY A 25 -20.08 -19.06 -0.56
C GLY A 25 -20.23 -17.56 -0.32
N THR A 26 -20.37 -17.16 0.93
CA THR A 26 -20.51 -15.76 1.34
C THR A 26 -19.19 -15.30 1.95
N PRO A 27 -18.27 -14.67 1.19
CA PRO A 27 -16.92 -14.45 1.67
C PRO A 27 -16.77 -13.21 2.57
N ARG A 28 -15.70 -13.21 3.36
CA ARG A 28 -15.19 -12.10 4.18
C ARG A 28 -13.79 -11.80 3.68
N ILE A 29 -13.60 -10.71 2.94
CA ILE A 29 -12.37 -10.40 2.20
C ILE A 29 -11.82 -9.07 2.67
N ALA A 30 -10.51 -9.02 2.90
CA ALA A 30 -9.78 -7.77 3.12
C ALA A 30 -8.82 -7.54 1.95
N ILE A 31 -9.06 -6.46 1.20
CA ILE A 31 -8.17 -5.96 0.15
C ILE A 31 -7.21 -4.97 0.81
N LEU A 32 -5.96 -5.36 0.94
CA LEU A 32 -4.94 -4.67 1.72
C LEU A 32 -3.83 -4.12 0.81
N GLY A 33 -2.96 -3.25 1.33
CA GLY A 33 -1.83 -2.69 0.58
C GLY A 33 -1.59 -1.20 0.86
N ALA A 34 -0.48 -0.67 0.34
CA ALA A 34 -0.09 0.72 0.51
C ALA A 34 -1.11 1.70 -0.10
N GLY A 35 -1.02 2.98 0.27
CA GLY A 35 -1.78 4.06 -0.37
C GLY A 35 -1.54 4.06 -1.89
N GLY A 36 -2.57 4.33 -2.70
CA GLY A 36 -2.42 4.40 -4.16
C GLY A 36 -2.28 3.06 -4.91
N MET A 37 -2.36 1.91 -4.24
CA MET A 37 -2.20 0.58 -4.88
C MET A 37 -3.41 0.06 -5.69
N GLY A 38 -4.49 0.85 -5.79
CA GLY A 38 -5.69 0.47 -6.56
C GLY A 38 -6.70 -0.42 -5.81
N LYS A 39 -6.65 -0.47 -4.47
CA LYS A 39 -7.58 -1.28 -3.64
C LYS A 39 -9.06 -0.94 -3.90
N THR A 40 -9.39 0.35 -3.87
CA THR A 40 -10.74 0.86 -4.16
C THR A 40 -11.18 0.54 -5.59
N SER A 41 -10.27 0.67 -6.57
CA SER A 41 -10.54 0.29 -7.97
C SER A 41 -10.86 -1.19 -8.08
N LEU A 42 -10.07 -2.08 -7.47
CA LEU A 42 -10.35 -3.51 -7.43
C LEU A 42 -11.70 -3.83 -6.77
N ALA A 43 -12.01 -3.19 -5.63
CA ALA A 43 -13.30 -3.38 -4.95
C ALA A 43 -14.49 -2.92 -5.82
N ARG A 44 -14.31 -1.84 -6.59
CA ARG A 44 -15.31 -1.38 -7.57
C ARG A 44 -15.47 -2.37 -8.72
N THR A 45 -14.39 -2.89 -9.28
CA THR A 45 -14.47 -3.93 -10.32
C THR A 45 -15.21 -5.16 -9.80
N VAL A 46 -14.91 -5.61 -8.57
CA VAL A 46 -15.60 -6.74 -7.93
C VAL A 46 -17.10 -6.48 -7.79
N VAL A 47 -17.53 -5.29 -7.33
CA VAL A 47 -18.96 -5.03 -7.13
C VAL A 47 -19.73 -5.02 -8.45
N HIS A 48 -19.10 -4.67 -9.57
CA HIS A 48 -19.69 -4.63 -10.91
C HIS A 48 -19.55 -5.94 -11.70
N HIS A 49 -18.68 -6.85 -11.27
CA HIS A 49 -18.44 -8.11 -11.98
C HIS A 49 -19.71 -8.95 -12.13
N GLU A 50 -19.90 -9.56 -13.31
CA GLU A 50 -21.12 -10.30 -13.68
C GLU A 50 -21.54 -11.33 -12.63
N GLU A 51 -20.62 -12.20 -12.18
CA GLU A 51 -20.91 -13.21 -11.15
C GLU A 51 -21.44 -12.62 -9.82
N VAL A 52 -20.91 -11.46 -9.43
CA VAL A 52 -21.34 -10.75 -8.21
C VAL A 52 -22.70 -10.08 -8.46
N THR A 53 -22.92 -9.53 -9.65
CA THR A 53 -24.21 -8.93 -10.02
C THR A 53 -25.31 -9.98 -10.08
N THR A 54 -25.05 -11.16 -10.65
CA THR A 54 -26.01 -12.27 -10.71
C THR A 54 -26.38 -12.77 -9.31
N LYS A 55 -25.40 -12.89 -8.41
CA LYS A 55 -25.60 -13.45 -7.07
C LYS A 55 -26.31 -12.51 -6.10
N TYR A 56 -25.96 -11.23 -6.11
CA TYR A 56 -26.44 -10.24 -5.12
C TYR A 56 -27.46 -9.25 -5.69
N ASN A 57 -27.59 -9.17 -7.02
CA ASN A 57 -28.50 -8.30 -7.75
C ASN A 57 -28.47 -6.83 -7.26
N GLY A 58 -29.57 -6.30 -6.74
CA GLY A 58 -29.64 -4.94 -6.19
C GLY A 58 -29.05 -4.80 -4.78
N ASN A 59 -28.79 -5.89 -4.06
CA ASN A 59 -28.38 -5.89 -2.65
C ASN A 59 -26.85 -5.79 -2.51
N ARG A 60 -26.27 -4.82 -3.22
CA ARG A 60 -24.84 -4.50 -3.20
C ARG A 60 -24.67 -3.09 -2.70
N PHE A 61 -23.91 -2.94 -1.62
CA PHE A 61 -23.70 -1.67 -0.94
C PHE A 61 -22.22 -1.35 -0.90
N PHE A 62 -21.86 -0.15 -1.33
CA PHE A 62 -20.48 0.33 -1.31
C PHE A 62 -20.45 1.59 -0.47
N VAL A 63 -19.83 1.50 0.71
CA VAL A 63 -19.82 2.55 1.73
C VAL A 63 -18.39 3.07 1.87
N ILE A 64 -18.20 4.36 1.62
CA ILE A 64 -16.91 5.04 1.84
C ILE A 64 -16.85 5.48 3.31
N CYS A 65 -15.85 5.04 4.05
CA CYS A 65 -15.75 5.23 5.50
C CYS A 65 -15.00 6.51 5.93
N ASP A 66 -14.55 7.35 4.99
CA ASP A 66 -13.70 8.54 5.24
C ASP A 66 -14.27 9.54 6.27
N THR A 67 -15.58 9.56 6.48
CA THR A 67 -16.23 10.52 7.41
C THR A 67 -16.63 9.91 8.74
N ALA A 68 -16.41 8.61 8.96
CA ALA A 68 -16.72 7.96 10.24
C ALA A 68 -15.49 7.90 11.14
N SER A 69 -15.68 8.31 12.39
CA SER A 69 -14.67 8.27 13.46
C SER A 69 -15.06 7.35 14.62
N SER A 70 -16.28 6.82 14.61
CA SER A 70 -16.84 5.96 15.66
C SER A 70 -17.74 4.86 15.10
N LYS A 71 -18.03 3.83 15.90
CA LYS A 71 -18.96 2.75 15.53
C LYS A 71 -20.37 3.28 15.18
N PRO A 72 -21.00 4.17 15.97
CA PRO A 72 -22.30 4.74 15.60
C PRO A 72 -22.28 5.50 14.28
N GLU A 73 -21.21 6.25 13.98
CA GLU A 73 -21.07 6.94 12.71
C GLU A 73 -20.91 5.97 11.54
N LEU A 74 -20.13 4.90 11.69
CA LEU A 74 -20.02 3.85 10.67
C LEU A 74 -21.38 3.17 10.42
N ALA A 75 -22.10 2.83 11.49
CA ALA A 75 -23.45 2.29 11.39
C ALA A 75 -24.41 3.29 10.70
N GLY A 76 -24.26 4.58 10.98
CA GLY A 76 -25.01 5.64 10.32
C GLY A 76 -24.72 5.75 8.83
N LEU A 77 -23.45 5.66 8.42
CA LEU A 77 -23.06 5.64 7.01
C LEU A 77 -23.64 4.43 6.27
N ILE A 78 -23.58 3.25 6.89
CA ILE A 78 -24.20 2.04 6.32
C ILE A 78 -25.72 2.23 6.23
N GLY A 79 -26.37 2.67 7.32
CA GLY A 79 -27.80 2.92 7.37
C GLY A 79 -28.29 3.91 6.30
N ALA A 80 -27.53 4.96 6.02
CA ALA A 80 -27.84 5.91 4.96
C ALA A 80 -27.85 5.24 3.57
N HIS A 81 -26.91 4.33 3.29
CA HIS A 81 -26.90 3.55 2.04
C HIS A 81 -28.05 2.53 1.95
N LEU A 82 -28.58 2.12 3.11
CA LEU A 82 -29.77 1.27 3.20
C LEU A 82 -31.08 2.08 3.16
N GLY A 83 -31.04 3.41 3.02
CA GLY A 83 -32.21 4.28 3.04
C GLY A 83 -32.87 4.43 4.41
N MET A 84 -32.15 4.12 5.49
CA MET A 84 -32.64 4.26 6.86
C MET A 84 -32.68 5.73 7.27
N LYS A 85 -33.73 6.10 8.00
CA LYS A 85 -33.80 7.40 8.65
C LYS A 85 -32.88 7.42 9.87
N PRO A 86 -32.28 8.58 10.21
CA PRO A 86 -31.60 8.74 11.49
C PRO A 86 -32.51 8.36 12.65
N GLY A 87 -31.98 7.65 13.63
CA GLY A 87 -32.72 7.14 14.79
C GLY A 87 -31.78 6.64 15.87
N GLU A 88 -32.34 6.25 17.02
CA GLU A 88 -31.55 6.03 18.25
C GLU A 88 -30.60 4.83 18.18
N ASP A 89 -30.93 3.76 17.42
CA ASP A 89 -30.07 2.57 17.31
C ASP A 89 -29.89 2.10 15.86
N LEU A 90 -29.12 2.86 15.10
CA LEU A 90 -28.73 2.50 13.73
C LEU A 90 -27.89 1.22 13.66
N THR A 91 -27.16 0.88 14.73
CA THR A 91 -26.36 -0.35 14.78
C THR A 91 -27.27 -1.58 14.69
N ARG A 92 -28.29 -1.63 15.57
CA ARG A 92 -29.28 -2.71 15.55
C ARG A 92 -30.09 -2.73 14.27
N ALA A 93 -30.50 -1.56 13.77
CA ALA A 93 -31.28 -1.46 12.53
C ALA A 93 -30.52 -2.05 11.32
N VAL A 94 -29.23 -1.72 11.18
CA VAL A 94 -28.34 -2.27 10.13
C VAL A 94 -28.23 -3.79 10.24
N LEU A 95 -27.97 -4.31 11.44
CA LEU A 95 -27.86 -5.76 11.66
C LEU A 95 -29.17 -6.49 11.34
N GLN A 96 -30.31 -5.93 11.75
CA GLN A 96 -31.63 -6.49 11.48
C GLN A 96 -31.95 -6.48 9.99
N HIS A 97 -31.61 -5.40 9.28
CA HIS A 97 -31.81 -5.31 7.84
C HIS A 97 -31.07 -6.43 7.11
N PHE A 98 -29.76 -6.57 7.32
CA PHE A 98 -28.99 -7.62 6.65
C PHE A 98 -29.40 -9.04 7.06
N SER A 99 -29.86 -9.24 8.31
CA SER A 99 -30.35 -10.54 8.78
C SER A 99 -31.67 -10.98 8.14
N SER A 100 -32.50 -10.02 7.73
CA SER A 100 -33.80 -10.27 7.09
C SER A 100 -33.77 -10.09 5.57
N SER A 101 -32.66 -9.62 5.02
CA SER A 101 -32.47 -9.38 3.59
C SER A 101 -32.08 -10.64 2.84
N PRO A 102 -32.33 -10.69 1.52
CA PRO A 102 -31.69 -11.66 0.64
C PRO A 102 -30.15 -11.57 0.72
N PRO A 103 -29.42 -12.54 0.13
CA PRO A 103 -27.96 -12.46 0.03
C PRO A 103 -27.49 -11.07 -0.37
N SER A 104 -26.62 -10.48 0.44
CA SER A 104 -26.19 -9.09 0.32
C SER A 104 -24.67 -9.01 0.30
N LEU A 105 -24.13 -8.02 -0.42
CA LEU A 105 -22.71 -7.67 -0.40
C LEU A 105 -22.55 -6.28 0.19
N LEU A 106 -21.77 -6.18 1.26
CA LEU A 106 -21.34 -4.91 1.84
C LEU A 106 -19.84 -4.71 1.58
N ILE A 107 -19.50 -3.61 0.93
CA ILE A 107 -18.13 -3.15 0.75
C ILE A 107 -17.90 -1.94 1.65
N LEU A 108 -16.92 -2.01 2.55
CA LEU A 108 -16.46 -0.90 3.37
C LEU A 108 -15.11 -0.42 2.86
N ASP A 109 -15.11 0.72 2.19
CA ASP A 109 -13.92 1.31 1.57
C ASP A 109 -13.24 2.30 2.52
N ASN A 110 -11.90 2.24 2.60
CA ASN A 110 -11.08 3.02 3.53
C ASN A 110 -11.45 2.81 5.01
N LEU A 111 -11.68 1.55 5.42
CA LEU A 111 -12.10 1.22 6.79
C LEU A 111 -11.05 1.61 7.84
N GLU A 112 -9.78 1.81 7.45
CA GLU A 112 -8.74 2.28 8.36
C GLU A 112 -9.12 3.62 9.02
N THR A 113 -9.88 4.49 8.37
CA THR A 113 -10.25 5.80 8.94
C THR A 113 -10.95 5.67 10.30
N VAL A 114 -11.80 4.66 10.46
CA VAL A 114 -12.54 4.40 11.70
C VAL A 114 -11.92 3.30 12.56
N TRP A 115 -11.19 2.35 11.96
CA TRP A 115 -10.56 1.22 12.67
C TRP A 115 -9.16 1.52 13.23
N GLU A 116 -8.40 2.39 12.57
CA GLU A 116 -7.02 2.72 12.95
C GLU A 116 -6.90 3.38 14.34
N PRO A 117 -7.78 4.32 14.74
CA PRO A 117 -7.70 4.93 16.06
C PRO A 117 -7.88 3.93 17.19
N THR A 118 -6.94 3.89 18.14
CA THR A 118 -6.93 2.90 19.24
C THR A 118 -8.22 2.91 20.08
N LYS A 119 -8.86 4.08 20.23
CA LYS A 119 -10.08 4.25 21.03
C LYS A 119 -11.31 3.55 20.43
N SER A 120 -11.45 3.55 19.10
CA SER A 120 -12.59 2.96 18.38
C SER A 120 -12.31 1.53 17.91
N ARG A 121 -11.04 1.13 17.77
CA ARG A 121 -10.62 -0.12 17.16
C ARG A 121 -11.35 -1.36 17.67
N GLN A 122 -11.44 -1.53 18.99
CA GLN A 122 -12.12 -2.70 19.57
C GLN A 122 -13.62 -2.72 19.24
N GLU A 123 -14.30 -1.58 19.32
CA GLU A 123 -15.73 -1.48 19.04
C GLU A 123 -16.03 -1.73 17.55
N ILE A 124 -15.15 -1.29 16.66
CA ILE A 124 -15.26 -1.57 15.23
C ILE A 124 -15.06 -3.06 14.95
N GLU A 125 -14.06 -3.70 15.57
CA GLU A 125 -13.88 -5.15 15.43
C GLU A 125 -15.08 -5.96 15.96
N GLU A 126 -15.70 -5.52 17.06
CA GLU A 126 -16.93 -6.11 17.57
C GLU A 126 -18.09 -5.93 16.59
N PHE A 127 -18.23 -4.75 16.00
CA PHE A 127 -19.27 -4.50 15.00
C PHE A 127 -19.07 -5.32 13.71
N LEU A 128 -17.83 -5.44 13.22
CA LEU A 128 -17.50 -6.34 12.11
C LEU A 128 -17.81 -7.80 12.46
N SER A 129 -17.56 -8.23 13.69
CA SER A 129 -17.92 -9.58 14.15
C SER A 129 -19.43 -9.80 14.08
N LEU A 130 -20.23 -8.83 14.53
CA LEU A 130 -21.70 -8.87 14.44
C LEU A 130 -22.19 -8.94 12.99
N LEU A 131 -21.65 -8.11 12.10
CA LEU A 131 -21.96 -8.14 10.68
C LEU A 131 -21.63 -9.50 10.05
N THR A 132 -20.46 -10.04 10.38
CA THR A 132 -19.95 -11.27 9.76
C THR A 132 -20.59 -12.56 10.30
N ASN A 133 -21.33 -12.49 11.41
CA ASN A 133 -22.21 -13.57 11.89
C ASN A 133 -23.45 -13.77 10.99
N ILE A 134 -23.80 -12.78 10.17
CA ILE A 134 -24.91 -12.88 9.22
C ILE A 134 -24.45 -13.71 8.01
N LYS A 135 -24.95 -14.95 7.90
CA LYS A 135 -24.50 -15.91 6.87
C LYS A 135 -24.80 -15.50 5.43
N SER A 136 -25.81 -14.66 5.23
CA SER A 136 -26.22 -14.10 3.94
C SER A 136 -25.42 -12.84 3.55
N LEU A 137 -24.62 -12.27 4.45
CA LEU A 137 -23.87 -11.04 4.22
C LEU A 137 -22.41 -11.32 3.84
N ALA A 138 -22.06 -11.06 2.58
CA ALA A 138 -20.66 -10.99 2.16
C ALA A 138 -20.09 -9.63 2.55
N LEU A 139 -18.85 -9.66 3.03
CA LEU A 139 -18.14 -8.46 3.47
C LEU A 139 -16.83 -8.34 2.70
N VAL A 140 -16.64 -7.21 2.04
CA VAL A 140 -15.34 -6.81 1.48
C VAL A 140 -14.92 -5.53 2.18
N ILE A 141 -13.67 -5.46 2.63
CA ILE A 141 -13.10 -4.23 3.16
C ILE A 141 -11.90 -3.82 2.32
N THR A 142 -11.67 -2.52 2.17
CA THR A 142 -10.38 -2.01 1.69
C THR A 142 -9.70 -1.26 2.83
N MET A 143 -8.41 -1.52 3.02
CA MET A 143 -7.63 -0.88 4.08
C MET A 143 -6.18 -0.67 3.71
N ARG A 144 -5.57 0.40 4.22
CA ARG A 144 -4.12 0.58 4.20
C ARG A 144 -3.42 -0.39 5.15
N GLY A 145 -2.19 -0.74 4.79
CA GLY A 145 -1.38 -1.68 5.55
C GLY A 145 -1.61 -3.13 5.15
N ALA A 146 -1.08 -4.04 5.96
CA ALA A 146 -1.13 -5.49 5.75
C ALA A 146 -1.83 -6.22 6.92
N GLU A 147 -2.36 -5.47 7.89
CA GLU A 147 -3.03 -6.01 9.07
C GLU A 147 -4.54 -6.03 8.87
N ARG A 148 -5.16 -7.17 9.18
CA ARG A 148 -6.62 -7.34 9.13
C ARG A 148 -7.24 -7.01 10.48
N PRO A 149 -8.46 -6.43 10.53
CA PRO A 149 -9.24 -6.35 11.76
C PRO A 149 -9.40 -7.73 12.42
N SER A 150 -9.28 -7.76 13.75
CA SER A 150 -9.50 -8.96 14.55
C SER A 150 -10.99 -9.28 14.67
N LYS A 151 -11.33 -10.39 15.36
CA LYS A 151 -12.73 -10.85 15.61
C LYS A 151 -13.57 -11.16 14.36
N VAL A 152 -12.94 -11.17 13.19
CA VAL A 152 -13.53 -11.62 11.92
C VAL A 152 -12.84 -12.89 11.45
N GLN A 153 -13.62 -13.94 11.16
CA GLN A 153 -13.13 -15.13 10.49
C GLN A 153 -13.00 -14.85 8.98
N TRP A 154 -11.89 -14.21 8.59
CA TRP A 154 -11.59 -13.91 7.19
C TRP A 154 -11.55 -15.19 6.34
N THR A 155 -12.16 -15.15 5.16
CA THR A 155 -12.24 -16.29 4.25
C THR A 155 -10.84 -16.62 3.71
N ARG A 156 -10.53 -17.91 3.61
CA ARG A 156 -9.24 -18.43 3.12
C ARG A 156 -9.38 -18.97 1.70
N PRO A 157 -8.31 -18.93 0.87
CA PRO A 157 -7.00 -18.32 1.15
C PRO A 157 -7.08 -16.80 1.31
N PHE A 158 -6.13 -16.22 2.04
CA PHE A 158 -6.06 -14.78 2.23
C PHE A 158 -5.49 -14.12 0.98
N LEU A 159 -6.18 -13.10 0.48
CA LEU A 159 -5.62 -12.21 -0.53
C LEU A 159 -4.37 -11.52 0.05
N GLN A 160 -3.24 -11.60 -0.65
CA GLN A 160 -2.04 -10.87 -0.21
C GLN A 160 -2.27 -9.36 -0.35
N PRO A 161 -1.59 -8.50 0.44
CA PRO A 161 -1.59 -7.07 0.17
C PRO A 161 -1.21 -6.80 -1.28
N LEU A 162 -1.94 -5.90 -1.95
CA LEU A 162 -1.77 -5.65 -3.38
C LEU A 162 -0.33 -5.19 -3.66
N PRO A 163 0.39 -5.88 -4.56
CA PRO A 163 1.71 -5.46 -5.01
C PRO A 163 1.57 -4.29 -6.00
N PRO A 164 2.68 -3.64 -6.36
CA PRO A 164 2.75 -2.84 -7.58
C PRO A 164 2.26 -3.60 -8.81
N LEU A 165 1.97 -2.86 -9.89
CA LEU A 165 1.63 -3.49 -11.16
C LEU A 165 2.86 -4.18 -11.76
N ALA A 166 2.64 -5.28 -12.47
CA ALA A 166 3.64 -5.82 -13.38
C ALA A 166 3.97 -4.79 -14.47
N GLN A 167 5.21 -4.78 -14.96
CA GLN A 167 5.70 -3.77 -15.92
C GLN A 167 4.76 -3.61 -17.12
N ASP A 168 4.32 -4.71 -17.72
CA ASP A 168 3.44 -4.66 -18.91
C ASP A 168 2.06 -4.07 -18.59
N ALA A 169 1.53 -4.31 -17.40
CA ALA A 169 0.26 -3.70 -16.96
C ALA A 169 0.43 -2.22 -16.64
N ALA A 170 1.56 -1.83 -16.03
CA ALA A 170 1.90 -0.43 -15.78
C ALA A 170 2.02 0.36 -17.10
N ARG A 171 2.68 -0.22 -18.12
CA ARG A 171 2.76 0.35 -19.47
C ARG A 171 1.38 0.51 -20.12
N LYS A 172 0.53 -0.51 -20.08
CA LYS A 172 -0.84 -0.43 -20.61
C LYS A 172 -1.65 0.68 -19.93
N MET A 173 -1.58 0.75 -18.60
CA MET A 173 -2.23 1.81 -17.83
C MET A 173 -1.71 3.20 -18.21
N PHE A 174 -0.39 3.34 -18.40
CA PHE A 174 0.22 4.59 -18.84
C PHE A 174 -0.28 5.00 -20.23
N ILE A 175 -0.26 4.08 -21.21
CA ILE A 175 -0.68 4.33 -22.59
C ILE A 175 -2.17 4.68 -22.67
N ASP A 176 -3.04 4.04 -21.88
CA ASP A 176 -4.46 4.38 -21.82
C ASP A 176 -4.72 5.82 -21.33
N ILE A 177 -3.74 6.45 -20.66
CA ILE A 177 -3.84 7.81 -20.13
C ILE A 177 -3.11 8.82 -21.03
N ALA A 178 -1.87 8.52 -21.42
CA ALA A 178 -0.96 9.44 -22.11
C ALA A 178 -0.83 9.19 -23.63
N ASP A 179 -1.58 8.21 -24.16
CA ASP A 179 -1.51 7.74 -25.54
C ASP A 179 -0.15 7.09 -25.91
N ASP A 180 -0.12 6.33 -27.01
CA ASP A 180 1.08 5.62 -27.48
C ASP A 180 1.94 6.51 -28.39
N LYS A 181 2.41 7.64 -27.84
CA LYS A 181 3.17 8.67 -28.59
C LYS A 181 4.64 8.78 -28.18
N HIS A 182 5.03 8.09 -27.11
CA HIS A 182 6.33 8.27 -26.48
C HIS A 182 7.23 7.03 -26.67
N PRO A 183 8.56 7.21 -26.80
CA PRO A 183 9.48 6.08 -26.84
C PRO A 183 9.35 5.21 -25.59
N LEU A 184 9.34 3.89 -25.77
CA LEU A 184 9.16 2.92 -24.69
C LEU A 184 10.20 3.09 -23.56
N GLU A 185 11.44 3.47 -23.89
CA GLU A 185 12.50 3.74 -22.92
C GLU A 185 12.15 4.90 -21.99
N GLU A 186 11.59 6.00 -22.53
CA GLU A 186 11.17 7.15 -21.73
C GLU A 186 9.98 6.80 -20.83
N VAL A 187 9.04 5.99 -21.35
CA VAL A 187 7.92 5.46 -20.56
C VAL A 187 8.44 4.60 -19.40
N ASP A 188 9.37 3.69 -19.67
CA ASP A 188 9.95 2.81 -18.64
C ASP A 188 10.72 3.61 -17.58
N GLN A 189 11.40 4.69 -17.97
CA GLN A 189 12.03 5.61 -17.02
C GLN A 189 10.99 6.25 -16.10
N ILE A 190 9.90 6.80 -16.64
CA ILE A 190 8.80 7.37 -15.85
C ILE A 190 8.19 6.32 -14.90
N LEU A 191 7.93 5.11 -15.40
CA LEU A 191 7.41 4.01 -14.59
C LEU A 191 8.36 3.64 -13.44
N GLY A 192 9.67 3.66 -13.68
CA GLY A 192 10.70 3.46 -12.66
C GLY A 192 10.65 4.48 -11.51
N LEU A 193 10.22 5.72 -11.78
CA LEU A 193 10.01 6.75 -10.73
C LEU A 193 8.82 6.46 -9.82
N THR A 194 7.94 5.54 -10.24
CA THR A 194 6.70 5.22 -9.53
C THR A 194 6.74 3.88 -8.80
N ASP A 195 7.79 3.08 -9.01
CA ASP A 195 7.81 1.65 -8.66
C ASP A 195 6.54 0.92 -9.12
N ASN A 196 6.02 1.26 -10.31
CA ASN A 196 4.79 0.73 -10.87
C ASN A 196 3.52 0.86 -9.98
N MET A 197 3.49 1.86 -9.10
CA MET A 197 2.31 2.13 -8.29
C MET A 197 1.20 2.79 -9.13
N PRO A 198 -0.05 2.27 -9.13
CA PRO A 198 -1.13 2.77 -9.98
C PRO A 198 -1.42 4.28 -9.86
N LEU A 199 -1.50 4.82 -8.64
CA LEU A 199 -1.82 6.24 -8.46
C LEU A 199 -0.70 7.15 -8.98
N PRO A 200 0.58 6.98 -8.59
CA PRO A 200 1.69 7.73 -9.20
C PRO A 200 1.78 7.59 -10.73
N ILE A 201 1.56 6.39 -11.29
CA ILE A 201 1.50 6.20 -12.75
C ILE A 201 0.44 7.11 -13.35
N SER A 202 -0.78 7.09 -12.80
CA SER A 202 -1.88 7.92 -13.32
C SER A 202 -1.55 9.41 -13.28
N LEU A 203 -0.93 9.88 -12.19
CA LEU A 203 -0.59 11.28 -12.02
C LEU A 203 0.50 11.72 -13.01
N LEU A 204 1.59 10.96 -13.14
CA LEU A 204 2.65 11.26 -14.11
C LEU A 204 2.16 11.10 -15.55
N ALA A 205 1.34 10.10 -15.85
CA ALA A 205 0.80 9.90 -17.20
C ALA A 205 -0.07 11.09 -17.65
N HIS A 206 -0.89 11.66 -16.75
CA HIS A 206 -1.63 12.89 -17.07
C HIS A 206 -0.73 14.10 -17.32
N LEU A 207 0.37 14.23 -16.56
CA LEU A 207 1.35 15.29 -16.82
C LEU A 207 2.08 15.07 -18.15
N VAL A 208 2.43 13.82 -18.48
CA VAL A 208 3.06 13.46 -19.75
C VAL A 208 2.14 13.74 -20.94
N ASP A 209 0.84 13.45 -20.84
CA ASP A 209 -0.13 13.76 -21.90
C ASP A 209 -0.11 15.26 -22.28
N MET A 210 0.17 16.12 -21.31
CA MET A 210 0.22 17.58 -21.50
C MET A 210 1.61 18.11 -21.89
N GLU A 211 2.68 17.58 -21.30
CA GLU A 211 4.03 18.17 -21.34
C GLU A 211 5.08 17.27 -22.05
N GLY A 212 4.82 15.97 -22.14
CA GLY A 212 5.70 14.96 -22.71
C GLY A 212 6.74 14.38 -21.73
N CYS A 213 7.20 13.14 -21.99
CA CYS A 213 8.08 12.40 -21.07
C CYS A 213 9.37 13.14 -20.71
N LYS A 214 10.07 13.74 -21.68
CA LYS A 214 11.36 14.41 -21.44
C LYS A 214 11.26 15.55 -20.43
N GLU A 215 10.22 16.36 -20.55
CA GLU A 215 9.98 17.49 -19.64
C GLU A 215 9.67 16.97 -18.23
N ILE A 216 8.79 15.96 -18.13
CA ILE A 216 8.44 15.36 -16.83
C ILE A 216 9.64 14.70 -16.15
N LEU A 217 10.52 14.03 -16.92
CA LEU A 217 11.76 13.47 -16.40
C LEU A 217 12.68 14.57 -15.85
N SER A 218 12.88 15.66 -16.61
CA SER A 218 13.69 16.81 -16.17
C SER A 218 13.12 17.49 -14.93
N ARG A 219 11.79 17.69 -14.88
CA ARG A 219 11.12 18.28 -13.72
C ARG A 219 11.21 17.41 -12.49
N TRP A 220 11.10 16.09 -12.65
CA TRP A 220 11.23 15.14 -11.54
C TRP A 220 12.60 15.24 -10.86
N GLU A 221 13.68 15.53 -11.59
CA GLU A 221 15.01 15.70 -10.98
C GLU A 221 15.04 16.78 -9.89
N VAL A 222 14.21 17.81 -10.01
CA VAL A 222 14.13 18.95 -9.09
C VAL A 222 12.94 18.85 -8.15
N GLU A 223 11.73 18.61 -8.68
CA GLU A 223 10.47 18.67 -7.93
C GLU A 223 10.17 17.36 -7.17
N LYS A 224 10.74 16.23 -7.62
CA LYS A 224 10.53 14.88 -7.05
C LYS A 224 9.04 14.60 -6.84
N ILE A 225 8.68 14.02 -5.70
CA ILE A 225 7.28 13.70 -5.36
C ILE A 225 6.36 14.93 -5.32
N SER A 226 6.88 16.15 -5.16
CA SER A 226 6.04 17.36 -5.16
C SER A 226 5.37 17.57 -6.51
N LEU A 227 6.00 17.11 -7.61
CA LEU A 227 5.46 17.17 -8.98
C LEU A 227 4.06 16.56 -9.09
N ILE A 228 3.79 15.51 -8.33
CA ILE A 228 2.52 14.76 -8.34
C ILE A 228 1.65 15.02 -7.11
N SER A 229 1.96 16.07 -6.34
CA SER A 229 1.31 16.37 -5.06
C SER A 229 0.54 17.69 -5.04
N ASP A 230 0.77 18.57 -6.01
CA ASP A 230 0.23 19.94 -6.05
C ASP A 230 -1.20 20.07 -6.68
N GLY A 231 -1.94 18.97 -6.79
CA GLY A 231 -3.31 18.97 -7.29
C GLY A 231 -4.35 19.36 -6.23
N SER A 232 -5.24 20.29 -6.57
CA SER A 232 -6.35 20.88 -5.78
C SER A 232 -7.37 19.92 -5.14
N ASP A 233 -7.17 18.60 -5.23
CA ASP A 233 -8.09 17.60 -4.74
C ASP A 233 -7.44 16.76 -3.61
N ARG A 234 -8.01 16.81 -2.40
CA ARG A 234 -7.52 16.07 -1.23
C ARG A 234 -7.50 14.54 -1.45
N ARG A 235 -8.15 14.05 -2.50
CA ARG A 235 -8.24 12.64 -2.89
C ARG A 235 -7.13 12.16 -3.84
N SER A 236 -6.40 13.06 -4.49
CA SER A 236 -5.26 12.73 -5.36
C SER A 236 -3.90 12.85 -4.66
N ASN A 237 -3.88 13.19 -3.37
CA ASN A 237 -2.65 13.56 -2.70
C ASN A 237 -1.95 12.33 -2.10
N LEU A 238 -1.08 11.70 -2.90
CA LEU A 238 -0.23 10.59 -2.48
C LEU A 238 0.54 10.91 -1.19
N GLU A 239 1.06 12.13 -1.05
CA GLU A 239 1.73 12.60 0.17
C GLU A 239 0.80 12.56 1.38
N LEU A 240 -0.45 13.00 1.24
CA LEU A 240 -1.45 12.86 2.30
C LEU A 240 -1.66 11.38 2.67
N SER A 241 -1.63 10.49 1.69
CA SER A 241 -1.79 9.06 1.97
C SER A 241 -0.62 8.47 2.76
N ILE A 242 0.61 8.93 2.47
CA ILE A 242 1.84 8.53 3.16
C ILE A 242 1.87 9.16 4.56
N SER A 243 1.52 10.44 4.68
CA SER A 243 1.51 11.17 5.95
C SER A 243 0.52 10.55 6.95
N LEU A 244 -0.68 10.17 6.50
CA LEU A 244 -1.66 9.47 7.32
C LEU A 244 -1.14 8.11 7.84
N SER A 245 -0.39 7.37 7.01
CA SER A 245 0.24 6.11 7.44
C SER A 245 1.36 6.35 8.46
N LEU A 246 2.16 7.41 8.29
CA LEU A 246 3.23 7.80 9.22
C LEU A 246 2.71 8.30 10.56
N SER A 247 1.57 9.00 10.56
CA SER A 247 0.88 9.49 11.76
C SER A 247 -0.03 8.44 12.41
N SER A 248 -0.04 7.20 11.91
CA SER A 248 -0.87 6.13 12.47
C SER A 248 -0.48 5.80 13.92
N PRO A 249 -1.44 5.42 14.79
CA PRO A 249 -1.17 4.92 16.14
C PRO A 249 -0.18 3.74 16.16
N ARG A 250 -0.14 2.92 15.10
CA ARG A 250 0.87 1.84 14.96
C ARG A 250 2.29 2.39 14.92
N ILE A 251 2.56 3.38 14.07
CA ILE A 251 3.87 4.03 14.01
C ILE A 251 4.17 4.80 15.30
N ALA A 252 3.18 5.52 15.84
CA ALA A 252 3.34 6.23 17.11
C ALA A 252 3.72 5.30 18.28
N SER A 253 3.27 4.04 18.25
CA SER A 253 3.64 3.02 19.24
C SER A 253 5.04 2.42 19.04
N THR A 254 5.70 2.71 17.91
CA THR A 254 7.07 2.28 17.60
C THR A 254 7.86 3.44 16.97
N PRO A 255 8.24 4.49 17.75
CA PRO A 255 8.82 5.71 17.18
C PRO A 255 10.11 5.49 16.37
N GLN A 256 10.97 4.54 16.79
CA GLN A 256 12.19 4.19 16.06
C GLN A 256 11.94 3.58 14.67
N ALA A 257 10.70 3.18 14.35
CA ALA A 257 10.33 2.71 13.01
C ALA A 257 10.44 3.81 11.97
N GLN A 258 10.19 5.08 12.33
CA GLN A 258 10.38 6.20 11.42
C GLN A 258 11.87 6.41 11.10
N ASN A 259 12.78 6.23 12.07
CA ASN A 259 14.22 6.30 11.84
C ASN A 259 14.68 5.19 10.89
N LEU A 260 14.17 3.96 11.08
CA LEU A 260 14.43 2.86 10.16
C LEU A 260 13.91 3.15 8.75
N LEU A 261 12.71 3.72 8.64
CA LEU A 261 12.12 4.09 7.35
C LEU A 261 12.93 5.19 6.64
N ALA A 262 13.40 6.20 7.37
CA ALA A 262 14.26 7.25 6.84
C ALA A 262 15.58 6.67 6.30
N LEU A 263 16.21 5.76 7.05
CA LEU A 263 17.39 5.04 6.60
C LEU A 263 17.12 4.22 5.34
N LEU A 264 16.07 3.38 5.33
CA LEU A 264 15.70 2.56 4.18
C LEU A 264 15.37 3.41 2.95
N SER A 265 14.91 4.65 3.14
CA SER A 265 14.63 5.57 2.04
C SER A 265 15.88 5.99 1.27
N MET A 266 17.05 5.94 1.91
CA MET A 266 18.36 6.13 1.29
C MET A 266 18.95 4.85 0.68
N LEU A 267 18.26 3.71 0.80
CA LEU A 267 18.78 2.40 0.38
C LEU A 267 17.86 1.80 -0.69
N PRO A 268 18.05 2.12 -1.98
CA PRO A 268 17.21 1.62 -3.08
C PRO A 268 17.13 0.09 -3.18
N ASP A 269 18.17 -0.64 -2.78
CA ASP A 269 18.19 -2.11 -2.75
C ASP A 269 17.61 -2.67 -1.44
N GLY A 270 17.27 -1.80 -0.48
CA GLY A 270 16.79 -2.19 0.84
C GLY A 270 17.83 -2.94 1.66
N LEU A 271 17.38 -3.69 2.67
CA LEU A 271 18.22 -4.49 3.57
C LEU A 271 17.63 -5.88 3.83
N SER A 272 18.48 -6.92 3.83
CA SER A 272 18.10 -8.26 4.30
C SER A 272 18.01 -8.34 5.83
N ASP A 273 17.38 -9.40 6.33
CA ASP A 273 17.34 -9.67 7.78
C ASP A 273 18.71 -9.91 8.42
N VAL A 274 19.68 -10.37 7.62
CA VAL A 274 21.05 -10.55 8.09
C VAL A 274 21.71 -9.20 8.31
N GLU A 275 21.60 -8.29 7.33
CA GLU A 275 22.14 -6.93 7.42
C GLU A 275 21.46 -6.14 8.55
N LEU A 276 20.13 -6.22 8.68
CA LEU A 276 19.39 -5.57 9.76
C LEU A 276 19.85 -5.98 11.16
N LYS A 277 20.30 -7.22 11.34
CA LYS A 277 20.75 -7.76 12.63
C LYS A 277 22.24 -7.54 12.90
N GLN A 278 23.06 -7.57 11.85
CA GLN A 278 24.51 -7.46 11.97
C GLN A 278 24.96 -6.00 12.06
N THR A 279 24.26 -5.10 11.38
CA THR A 279 24.55 -3.67 11.45
C THR A 279 24.08 -3.11 12.78
N LYS A 280 25.00 -2.45 13.50
CA LYS A 280 24.75 -1.89 14.84
C LYS A 280 24.01 -0.55 14.77
N PHE A 281 22.76 -0.58 14.31
CA PHE A 281 21.90 0.61 14.30
C PHE A 281 21.59 1.08 15.72
N PRO A 282 21.39 2.39 15.95
CA PRO A 282 20.89 2.93 17.22
C PRO A 282 19.36 2.71 17.35
N ILE A 283 18.91 1.47 17.10
CA ILE A 283 17.51 1.02 17.21
C ILE A 283 17.45 -0.14 18.18
N THR A 284 16.66 0.00 19.25
CA THR A 284 16.57 -1.00 20.32
C THR A 284 15.85 -2.27 19.86
N ASP A 285 14.74 -2.11 19.13
CA ASP A 285 13.94 -3.21 18.60
C ASP A 285 13.81 -3.12 17.07
N ILE A 286 14.88 -3.50 16.36
CA ILE A 286 14.93 -3.43 14.89
C ILE A 286 13.88 -4.33 14.22
N LEU A 287 13.58 -5.49 14.81
CA LEU A 287 12.62 -6.43 14.27
C LEU A 287 11.19 -5.96 14.52
N GLY A 288 10.90 -5.35 15.68
CA GLY A 288 9.64 -4.67 15.94
C GLY A 288 9.43 -3.50 14.97
N CYS A 289 10.46 -2.70 14.72
CA CYS A 289 10.42 -1.63 13.72
C CYS A 289 10.11 -2.16 12.31
N LYS A 290 10.82 -3.20 11.86
CA LYS A 290 10.55 -3.90 10.59
C LYS A 290 9.09 -4.37 10.54
N ALA A 291 8.60 -5.04 11.59
CA ALA A 291 7.24 -5.56 11.65
C ALA A 291 6.20 -4.44 11.55
N THR A 292 6.42 -3.31 12.23
CA THR A 292 5.54 -2.13 12.16
C THR A 292 5.51 -1.53 10.76
N LEU A 293 6.66 -1.41 10.08
CA LEU A 293 6.72 -0.90 8.70
C LEU A 293 6.00 -1.82 7.70
N LEU A 294 6.14 -3.14 7.85
CA LEU A 294 5.41 -4.11 7.03
C LEU A 294 3.90 -4.06 7.30
N ARG A 295 3.47 -4.00 8.57
CA ARG A 295 2.05 -3.92 8.95
C ARG A 295 1.37 -2.65 8.42
N THR A 296 2.11 -1.56 8.32
CA THR A 296 1.62 -0.27 7.80
C THR A 296 1.76 -0.14 6.28
N ALA A 297 2.39 -1.12 5.62
CA ALA A 297 2.73 -1.08 4.19
C ALA A 297 3.55 0.15 3.78
N LEU A 298 4.33 0.71 4.72
CA LEU A 298 5.33 1.73 4.43
C LEU A 298 6.64 1.12 3.89
N ALA A 299 6.85 -0.17 4.16
CA ALA A 299 7.88 -0.99 3.56
C ALA A 299 7.28 -2.33 3.10
N TYR A 300 7.99 -3.02 2.20
CA TYR A 300 7.63 -4.35 1.73
C TYR A 300 8.87 -5.25 1.71
N THR A 301 8.65 -6.55 1.60
CA THR A 301 9.73 -7.53 1.39
C THR A 301 9.65 -8.03 -0.03
N ASP A 302 10.74 -7.89 -0.79
CA ASP A 302 10.82 -8.38 -2.16
C ASP A 302 11.05 -9.90 -2.22
N ASP A 303 11.10 -10.44 -3.44
CA ASP A 303 11.33 -11.88 -3.68
C ASP A 303 12.71 -12.35 -3.18
N HIS A 304 13.66 -11.42 -3.02
CA HIS A 304 14.99 -11.67 -2.46
C HIS A 304 15.04 -11.53 -0.93
N LYS A 305 13.88 -11.38 -0.28
CA LYS A 305 13.73 -11.22 1.18
C LYS A 305 14.42 -9.97 1.74
N ARG A 306 14.53 -8.92 0.93
CA ARG A 306 15.04 -7.61 1.32
C ARG A 306 13.88 -6.70 1.67
N LEU A 307 14.00 -6.01 2.79
CA LEU A 307 13.09 -4.97 3.23
C LEU A 307 13.36 -3.70 2.41
N LYS A 308 12.41 -3.33 1.56
CA LYS A 308 12.49 -2.19 0.64
C LYS A 308 11.37 -1.19 0.89
N VAL A 309 11.57 0.03 0.38
CA VAL A 309 10.61 1.13 0.44
C VAL A 309 10.34 1.59 -0.98
N LEU A 310 9.07 1.83 -1.31
CA LEU A 310 8.66 2.26 -2.65
C LEU A 310 9.17 3.67 -2.96
N VAL A 311 9.63 3.93 -4.18
CA VAL A 311 10.21 5.23 -4.60
C VAL A 311 9.38 6.42 -4.11
N PRO A 312 8.04 6.50 -4.29
CA PRO A 312 7.30 7.66 -3.79
C PRO A 312 7.39 7.85 -2.27
N ILE A 313 7.43 6.76 -1.49
CA ILE A 313 7.61 6.85 -0.03
C ILE A 313 9.03 7.33 0.28
N ARG A 314 10.04 6.86 -0.46
CA ARG A 314 11.44 7.30 -0.30
C ARG A 314 11.59 8.79 -0.54
N GLU A 315 11.01 9.29 -1.63
CA GLU A 315 11.02 10.72 -1.98
C GLU A 315 10.28 11.57 -0.92
N TYR A 316 9.14 11.08 -0.42
CA TYR A 316 8.44 11.76 0.67
C TYR A 316 9.28 11.85 1.95
N MET A 317 9.96 10.76 2.32
CA MET A 317 10.81 10.73 3.50
C MET A 317 12.04 11.65 3.35
N GLY A 318 12.63 11.71 2.15
CA GLY A 318 13.72 12.63 1.83
C GLY A 318 13.33 14.11 2.01
N LYS A 319 12.08 14.46 1.68
CA LYS A 319 11.51 15.81 1.91
C LYS A 319 11.22 16.09 3.39
N LEU A 320 10.72 15.09 4.12
CA LEU A 320 10.25 15.28 5.50
C LEU A 320 11.38 15.32 6.52
N SER A 321 12.25 14.31 6.54
CA SER A 321 13.29 14.15 7.55
C SER A 321 14.37 13.19 7.05
N PRO A 322 15.56 13.68 6.65
CA PRO A 322 16.68 12.81 6.34
C PRO A 322 17.11 12.05 7.61
N PRO A 323 17.65 10.83 7.48
CA PRO A 323 18.20 10.12 8.63
C PRO A 323 19.39 10.88 9.22
N THR A 324 19.62 10.72 10.52
CA THR A 324 20.76 11.34 11.22
C THR A 324 22.07 10.62 10.90
N ASP A 325 23.20 11.30 11.02
CA ASP A 325 24.53 10.67 10.81
C ASP A 325 24.73 9.42 11.69
N GLU A 326 24.21 9.45 12.93
CA GLU A 326 24.25 8.30 13.85
C GLU A 326 23.50 7.06 13.30
N MET A 327 22.43 7.28 12.53
CA MET A 327 21.69 6.21 11.86
C MET A 327 22.41 5.68 10.61
N ILE A 328 23.17 6.54 9.93
CA ILE A 328 23.79 6.24 8.63
C ILE A 328 25.18 5.62 8.81
N GLN A 329 25.96 6.10 9.79
CA GLN A 329 27.33 5.65 10.05
C GLN A 329 27.49 4.12 10.17
N PRO A 330 26.57 3.38 10.84
CA PRO A 330 26.64 1.93 10.88
C PRO A 330 26.57 1.27 9.50
N MET A 331 25.81 1.85 8.55
CA MET A 331 25.76 1.34 7.17
C MET A 331 27.05 1.62 6.41
N PHE A 332 27.64 2.81 6.58
CA PHE A 332 28.94 3.10 5.99
C PHE A 332 30.00 2.10 6.44
N ASN A 333 30.08 1.85 7.75
CA ASN A 333 31.01 0.89 8.30
C ASN A 333 30.75 -0.51 7.73
N HIS A 334 29.47 -0.92 7.63
CA HIS A 334 29.10 -2.19 7.02
C HIS A 334 29.56 -2.32 5.57
N PHE A 335 29.37 -1.29 4.74
CA PHE A 335 29.78 -1.31 3.35
C PHE A 335 31.30 -1.21 3.18
N HIS A 336 31.98 -0.46 4.04
CA HIS A 336 33.44 -0.41 4.07
C HIS A 336 34.03 -1.79 4.39
N GLU A 337 33.57 -2.44 5.46
CA GLU A 337 33.96 -3.80 5.84
C GLU A 337 33.66 -4.80 4.71
N LEU A 338 32.53 -4.63 4.01
CA LEU A 338 32.18 -5.47 2.88
C LEU A 338 33.18 -5.31 1.71
N LEU A 339 33.55 -4.07 1.38
CA LEU A 339 34.53 -3.79 0.31
C LEU A 339 35.95 -4.23 0.69
N GLU A 340 36.37 -4.07 1.94
CA GLU A 340 37.63 -4.61 2.46
C GLU A 340 37.67 -6.13 2.44
N SER A 341 36.56 -6.79 2.78
CA SER A 341 36.47 -8.25 2.70
C SER A 341 36.64 -8.76 1.27
N TYR A 342 36.18 -7.98 0.28
CA TYR A 342 36.39 -8.30 -1.13
C TYR A 342 37.84 -8.07 -1.53
N SER A 343 38.46 -6.95 -1.17
CA SER A 343 39.85 -6.65 -1.52
C SER A 343 40.83 -7.70 -0.99
N GLY A 344 40.60 -8.22 0.22
CA GLY A 344 41.36 -9.33 0.80
C GLY A 344 41.07 -10.71 0.18
N ALA A 345 39.96 -10.88 -0.53
CA ALA A 345 39.55 -12.14 -1.17
C ALA A 345 39.88 -12.19 -2.68
N VAL A 346 40.33 -11.08 -3.29
CA VAL A 346 40.70 -11.02 -4.70
C VAL A 346 41.76 -12.09 -5.02
N GLY A 347 41.51 -12.91 -6.05
CA GLY A 347 42.41 -14.00 -6.46
C GLY A 347 42.24 -15.32 -5.70
N THR A 348 41.29 -15.42 -4.75
CA THR A 348 40.98 -16.67 -4.02
C THR A 348 39.62 -17.27 -4.43
N ARG A 349 39.43 -18.58 -4.21
CA ARG A 349 38.14 -19.27 -4.42
C ARG A 349 37.01 -18.77 -3.49
N LEU A 350 37.34 -17.96 -2.46
CA LEU A 350 36.40 -17.36 -1.51
C LEU A 350 35.76 -16.04 -2.01
N GLY A 351 36.18 -15.54 -3.18
CA GLY A 351 35.73 -14.26 -3.73
C GLY A 351 34.25 -14.18 -4.13
N THR A 352 33.52 -15.30 -4.24
CA THR A 352 32.12 -15.30 -4.70
C THR A 352 31.12 -14.78 -3.66
N GLY A 353 31.39 -15.00 -2.37
CA GLY A 353 30.53 -14.54 -1.27
C GLY A 353 30.47 -13.01 -1.16
N PRO A 354 31.62 -12.32 -1.06
CA PRO A 354 31.67 -10.86 -1.05
C PRO A 354 31.11 -10.24 -2.33
N ILE A 355 31.37 -10.82 -3.52
CA ILE A 355 30.81 -10.32 -4.80
C ILE A 355 29.28 -10.32 -4.74
N GLY A 356 28.66 -11.44 -4.35
CA GLY A 356 27.19 -11.52 -4.29
C GLY A 356 26.59 -10.45 -3.38
N ARG A 357 27.21 -10.21 -2.21
CA ARG A 357 26.78 -9.17 -1.25
C ARG A 357 26.97 -7.75 -1.80
N ILE A 358 28.06 -7.49 -2.52
CA ILE A 358 28.30 -6.19 -3.18
C ILE A 358 27.27 -5.97 -4.27
N THR A 359 27.02 -6.97 -5.12
CA THR A 359 26.01 -6.89 -6.18
C THR A 359 24.61 -6.63 -5.62
N SER A 360 24.24 -7.28 -4.51
CA SER A 360 22.95 -7.05 -3.84
C SER A 360 22.80 -5.67 -3.16
N ASN A 361 23.89 -4.91 -3.05
CA ASN A 361 23.91 -3.57 -2.45
C ASN A 361 24.48 -2.51 -3.42
N TYR A 362 24.54 -2.81 -4.71
CA TYR A 362 25.20 -1.93 -5.67
C TYR A 362 24.59 -0.52 -5.68
N THR A 363 23.27 -0.44 -5.77
CA THR A 363 22.54 0.84 -5.78
C THR A 363 22.56 1.51 -4.42
N ASN A 364 22.56 0.73 -3.33
CA ASN A 364 22.78 1.27 -1.98
C ASN A 364 24.13 1.99 -1.87
N ILE A 365 25.22 1.34 -2.29
CA ILE A 365 26.58 1.89 -2.25
C ILE A 365 26.66 3.13 -3.16
N GLN A 366 26.14 3.05 -4.38
CA GLN A 366 26.12 4.18 -5.30
C GLN A 366 25.37 5.38 -4.71
N ASN A 367 24.18 5.17 -4.15
CA ASN A 367 23.36 6.24 -3.62
C ASN A 367 24.01 6.92 -2.41
N ILE A 368 24.66 6.14 -1.54
CA ILE A 368 25.39 6.67 -0.40
C ILE A 368 26.58 7.52 -0.84
N LEU A 369 27.37 7.04 -1.82
CA LEU A 369 28.53 7.78 -2.34
C LEU A 369 28.15 9.08 -3.05
N GLN A 370 27.05 9.07 -3.81
CA GLN A 370 26.57 10.25 -4.55
C GLN A 370 26.05 11.35 -3.62
N ASN A 371 25.45 11.00 -2.49
CA ASN A 371 24.88 11.96 -1.55
C ASN A 371 25.90 12.48 -0.52
N GLY A 372 27.16 12.04 -0.57
CA GLY A 372 28.28 12.68 0.12
C GLY A 372 28.08 12.88 1.63
N LEU A 373 27.58 11.85 2.31
CA LEU A 373 27.54 11.81 3.78
C LEU A 373 28.81 11.17 4.34
#